data_AF-A0AAW8XXZ1-F1
#
_entry.id   AF-A0AAW8XXZ1-F1
#
_cell.length_a   1.000
_cell.length_b   1.000
_cell.length_c   1.000
_cell.angle_alpha   90.00
_cell.angle_beta   90.00
_cell.angle_gamma   90.00
#
_symmetry.space_group_name_H-M   'P 1'
#
loop_
_entity.id
_entity.type
_entity.pdbx_description
1 polymer ?
#
loop_
_entity_poly.entity_id
_entity_poly.type
_entity_poly.pdbx_seq_one_letter_code
_entity_poly.pdbx_strand_id
1 'polypeptide(L)'
;MQLNRFTAQGADKSRILRAIGWCRRNHLSLAGLPFDEKLSGSEGINLEIISPPGVSREMLTQAISEGYSERDVVRHRILECPLGWFMEAEGRSFDQDMFHDYVVAHGYGEPSTEAYELAEKWFWQGHDYAVIAAEVVARDLCICDDDDDD
;
A
#
# COMPACT_ATOMS: atom_id res chain seq x y z
N MET A 1 15.58 5.89 24.31
CA MET A 1 15.44 5.64 22.86
C MET A 1 15.29 6.95 22.13
N GLN A 2 16.02 7.17 21.04
CA GLN A 2 15.84 8.32 20.15
C GLN A 2 14.64 8.06 19.24
N LEU A 3 13.81 9.06 18.95
CA LEU A 3 12.60 8.87 18.11
C LEU A 3 12.87 9.01 16.61
N ASN A 4 13.95 9.69 16.19
CA ASN A 4 14.26 9.93 14.77
C ASN A 4 13.04 10.41 13.96
N ARG A 5 12.49 11.57 14.34
CA ARG A 5 11.27 12.13 13.73
C ARG A 5 11.60 12.94 12.48
N PHE A 6 10.85 12.71 11.42
CA PHE A 6 10.90 13.42 10.15
C PHE A 6 9.50 13.88 9.76
N THR A 7 9.41 14.98 9.03
CA THR A 7 8.15 15.46 8.45
C THR A 7 8.07 14.97 7.01
N ALA A 8 6.94 14.34 6.65
CA ALA A 8 6.69 13.90 5.29
C ALA A 8 6.59 15.09 4.32
N GLN A 9 7.14 14.92 3.13
CA GLN A 9 7.05 15.92 2.06
C GLN A 9 5.90 15.57 1.11
N GLY A 10 5.44 16.56 0.32
CA GLY A 10 4.38 16.33 -0.67
C GLY A 10 4.69 15.19 -1.65
N ALA A 11 5.97 15.00 -2.01
CA ALA A 11 6.42 13.89 -2.86
C ALA A 11 6.22 12.50 -2.22
N ASP A 12 6.18 12.42 -0.88
CA ASP A 12 5.96 11.17 -0.16
C ASP A 12 4.47 10.76 -0.11
N LYS A 13 3.55 11.71 -0.39
CA LYS A 13 2.10 11.54 -0.16
C LYS A 13 1.58 10.23 -0.73
N SER A 14 1.78 9.98 -2.02
CA SER A 14 1.25 8.79 -2.69
C SER A 14 1.78 7.49 -2.08
N ARG A 15 3.03 7.45 -1.62
CA ARG A 15 3.60 6.28 -0.92
C ARG A 15 2.98 6.09 0.46
N ILE A 16 2.80 7.18 1.22
CA ILE A 16 2.26 7.12 2.57
C ILE A 16 0.79 6.70 2.57
N LEU A 17 -0.02 7.24 1.66
CA LEU A 17 -1.42 6.82 1.50
C LEU A 17 -1.53 5.31 1.26
N ARG A 18 -0.64 4.77 0.41
CA ARG A 18 -0.57 3.32 0.12
C ARG A 18 -0.20 2.53 1.37
N ALA A 19 0.84 2.94 2.09
CA ALA A 19 1.27 2.25 3.30
C ALA A 19 0.18 2.25 4.38
N ILE A 20 -0.48 3.39 4.63
CA ILE A 20 -1.60 3.49 5.57
C ILE A 20 -2.75 2.57 5.16
N GLY A 21 -3.16 2.61 3.88
CA GLY A 21 -4.24 1.78 3.36
C GLY A 21 -3.94 0.27 3.41
N TRP A 22 -2.68 -0.12 3.16
CA TRP A 22 -2.21 -1.50 3.29
C TRP A 22 -2.27 -1.99 4.74
N CYS A 23 -1.68 -1.24 5.67
CA CYS A 23 -1.65 -1.58 7.09
C CYS A 23 -3.06 -1.80 7.64
N ARG A 24 -3.98 -0.90 7.32
CA ARG A 24 -5.36 -0.96 7.81
C ARG A 24 -6.09 -2.23 7.36
N ARG A 25 -6.02 -2.56 6.07
CA ARG A 25 -6.74 -3.73 5.51
C ARG A 25 -6.18 -5.05 6.00
N ASN A 26 -4.89 -5.11 6.30
CA ASN A 26 -4.23 -6.31 6.80
C ASN A 26 -4.16 -6.34 8.34
N HIS A 27 -4.82 -5.40 9.03
CA HIS A 27 -4.78 -5.27 10.50
C HIS A 27 -3.35 -5.17 11.08
N LEU A 28 -2.43 -4.55 10.34
CA LEU A 28 -1.05 -4.35 10.73
C LEU A 28 -0.92 -2.99 11.43
N SER A 29 -0.41 -2.99 12.65
CA SER A 29 -0.07 -1.75 13.36
C SER A 29 0.97 -1.98 14.44
N LEU A 30 1.65 -0.91 14.85
CA LEU A 30 2.54 -0.87 16.01
C LEU A 30 2.03 0.22 16.96
N ALA A 31 1.59 -0.16 18.15
CA ALA A 31 0.82 0.67 19.07
C ALA A 31 -0.34 1.42 18.38
N GLY A 32 -1.02 0.76 17.45
CA GLY A 32 -2.12 1.35 16.66
C GLY A 32 -1.68 2.28 15.53
N LEU A 33 -0.38 2.42 15.26
CA LEU A 33 0.14 3.23 14.17
C LEU A 33 0.50 2.37 12.95
N PRO A 34 0.19 2.82 11.73
CA PRO A 34 0.65 2.17 10.50
C PRO A 34 2.17 2.27 10.37
N PHE A 35 2.77 1.30 9.68
CA PHE A 35 4.20 1.24 9.47
C PHE A 35 4.55 0.69 8.08
N ASP A 36 5.72 1.04 7.57
CA ASP A 36 6.30 0.52 6.34
C ASP A 36 7.62 -0.19 6.70
N GLU A 37 7.89 -1.33 6.05
CA GLU A 37 9.09 -2.13 6.26
C GLU A 37 9.85 -2.27 4.96
N LYS A 38 11.16 -2.01 5.01
CA LYS A 38 12.03 -2.21 3.86
C LYS A 38 13.27 -3.00 4.26
N LEU A 39 13.50 -4.10 3.53
CA LEU A 39 14.73 -4.87 3.64
C LEU A 39 15.93 -4.00 3.27
N SER A 40 16.92 -3.96 4.15
CA SER A 40 18.17 -3.21 3.97
C SER A 40 19.30 -4.16 3.67
N GLY A 41 19.27 -4.75 2.47
CA GLY A 41 20.21 -5.80 2.08
C GLY A 41 20.13 -7.00 3.04
N SER A 42 21.30 -7.49 3.47
CA SER A 42 21.42 -8.57 4.45
C SER A 42 21.44 -8.09 5.91
N GLU A 43 21.34 -6.78 6.16
CA GLU A 43 21.57 -6.24 7.50
C GLU A 43 20.31 -6.30 8.38
N GLY A 44 19.12 -6.29 7.78
CA GLY A 44 17.84 -6.41 8.49
C GLY A 44 16.77 -5.49 7.93
N ILE A 45 15.83 -5.06 8.78
CA ILE A 45 14.65 -4.27 8.41
C ILE A 45 14.84 -2.80 8.80
N ASN A 46 14.60 -1.91 7.84
CA ASN A 46 14.34 -0.50 8.12
C ASN A 46 12.84 -0.34 8.40
N LEU A 47 12.52 0.05 9.63
CA LEU A 47 11.16 0.29 10.08
C LEU A 47 10.82 1.77 9.96
N GLU A 48 9.71 2.09 9.29
CA GLU A 48 9.16 3.44 9.28
C GLU A 48 7.76 3.44 9.89
N ILE A 49 7.61 4.09 11.04
CA ILE A 49 6.30 4.26 11.68
C ILE A 49 5.69 5.57 11.19
N ILE A 50 4.47 5.51 10.66
CA ILE A 50 3.76 6.64 10.09
C ILE A 50 2.80 7.19 11.15
N SER A 51 2.92 8.47 11.46
CA SER A 51 2.25 9.08 12.61
C SER A 51 1.55 10.39 12.22
N PRO A 52 0.32 10.66 12.69
CA PRO A 52 -0.25 11.99 12.59
C PRO A 52 0.46 12.98 13.53
N PRO A 53 0.29 14.30 13.34
CA PRO A 53 0.88 15.27 14.23
C PRO A 53 0.25 15.16 15.63
N GLY A 54 1.06 15.37 16.67
CA GLY A 54 0.57 15.39 18.06
C GLY A 54 0.51 14.04 18.78
N VAL A 55 0.97 12.94 18.18
CA VAL A 55 1.11 11.66 18.89
C VAL A 55 2.14 11.78 20.02
N SER A 56 1.78 11.24 21.19
CA SER A 56 2.58 11.32 22.40
C SER A 56 3.90 10.57 22.25
N ARG A 57 4.93 11.03 22.97
CA ARG A 57 6.23 10.37 23.00
C ARG A 57 6.13 8.94 23.52
N GLU A 58 5.25 8.70 24.49
CA GLU A 58 5.03 7.38 25.10
C GLU A 58 4.51 6.39 24.05
N MET A 59 3.48 6.78 23.29
CA MET A 59 2.90 5.94 22.24
C MET A 59 3.90 5.64 21.12
N LEU A 60 4.69 6.64 20.70
CA LEU A 60 5.76 6.41 19.71
C LEU A 60 6.85 5.48 20.24
N THR A 61 7.21 5.60 21.52
CA THR A 61 8.22 4.74 22.13
C THR A 61 7.70 3.30 22.22
N GLN A 62 6.42 3.11 22.54
CA GLN A 62 5.78 1.82 22.53
C GLN A 62 5.78 1.19 21.12
N ALA A 63 5.36 1.94 20.10
CA ALA A 63 5.35 1.45 18.72
C ALA A 63 6.75 0.99 18.26
N ILE A 64 7.79 1.76 18.61
CA ILE A 64 9.16 1.38 18.31
C ILE A 64 9.53 0.10 19.08
N SER A 65 9.22 0.01 20.37
CA SER A 65 9.51 -1.17 21.18
C SER A 65 8.86 -2.45 20.63
N GLU A 66 7.59 -2.37 20.21
CA GLU A 66 6.87 -3.48 19.57
C GLU A 66 7.54 -3.89 18.25
N GLY A 67 7.95 -2.91 17.43
CA GLY A 67 8.68 -3.15 16.19
C GLY A 67 9.97 -3.95 16.41
N TYR A 68 10.81 -3.53 17.37
CA TYR A 68 12.07 -4.22 17.69
C TYR A 68 11.87 -5.58 18.39
N SER A 69 10.74 -5.82 19.06
CA SER A 69 10.52 -7.11 19.72
C SER A 69 10.13 -8.23 18.77
N GLU A 70 9.49 -7.90 17.65
CA GLU A 70 8.93 -8.88 16.72
C GLU A 70 9.76 -9.04 15.44
N ARG A 71 10.69 -8.11 15.17
CA ARG A 71 11.37 -7.99 13.88
C ARG A 71 12.85 -7.70 14.06
N ASP A 72 13.64 -8.09 13.07
CA ASP A 72 15.07 -7.81 12.99
C ASP A 72 15.33 -6.37 12.52
N VAL A 73 14.92 -5.39 13.34
CA VAL A 73 14.99 -3.97 13.00
C VAL A 73 16.41 -3.44 13.23
N VAL A 74 17.06 -2.99 12.16
CA VAL A 74 18.37 -2.31 12.26
C VAL A 74 18.24 -0.81 12.45
N ARG A 75 17.18 -0.21 11.90
CA ARG A 75 16.94 1.22 11.96
C ARG A 75 15.46 1.50 11.97
N HIS A 76 15.06 2.49 12.75
CA HIS A 76 13.70 3.02 12.72
C HIS A 76 13.69 4.52 12.38
N ARG A 77 12.56 4.98 11.85
CA ARG A 77 12.21 6.39 11.76
C ARG A 77 10.73 6.61 12.05
N ILE A 78 10.40 7.74 12.66
CA ILE A 78 9.01 8.21 12.78
C ILE A 78 8.78 9.22 11.66
N LEU A 79 7.83 8.94 10.78
CA LEU A 79 7.40 9.86 9.74
C LEU A 79 6.09 10.52 10.13
N GLU A 80 6.16 11.79 10.49
CA GLU A 80 5.00 12.60 10.80
C GLU A 80 4.36 13.11 9.50
N CYS A 81 3.09 12.82 9.27
CA CYS A 81 2.37 13.25 8.07
C CYS A 81 1.00 13.87 8.43
N PRO A 82 0.45 14.77 7.58
CA PRO A 82 -0.80 15.46 7.86
C PRO A 82 -1.97 14.50 8.13
N LEU A 83 -2.84 14.83 9.09
CA LEU A 83 -4.03 14.04 9.41
C LEU A 83 -4.94 13.83 8.17
N GLY A 84 -4.98 14.81 7.26
CA GLY A 84 -5.71 14.71 6.00
C GLY A 84 -5.32 13.50 5.15
N TRP A 85 -4.07 13.03 5.24
CA TRP A 85 -3.62 11.85 4.49
C TRP A 85 -4.13 10.55 5.11
N PHE A 86 -4.33 10.49 6.42
CA PHE A 86 -4.97 9.33 7.05
C PHE A 86 -6.43 9.20 6.63
N MET A 87 -7.15 10.32 6.58
CA MET A 87 -8.54 10.37 6.10
C MET A 87 -8.64 10.04 4.60
N GLU A 88 -7.70 10.53 3.79
CA GLU A 88 -7.66 10.22 2.35
C GLU A 88 -7.33 8.74 2.10
N ALA A 89 -6.43 8.15 2.89
CA ALA A 89 -6.14 6.72 2.82
C ALA A 89 -7.34 5.86 3.27
N GLU A 90 -8.15 6.36 4.21
CA GLU A 90 -9.42 5.73 4.61
C GLU A 90 -10.46 5.74 3.48
N GLY A 91 -10.47 6.76 2.64
CA GLY A 91 -11.35 6.86 1.47
C GLY A 91 -10.85 6.13 0.22
N ARG A 92 -9.64 5.57 0.22
CA ARG A 92 -9.11 4.81 -0.92
C ARG A 92 -9.54 3.35 -0.83
N SER A 93 -10.35 2.92 -1.79
CA SER A 93 -10.66 1.51 -2.06
C SER A 93 -10.25 1.14 -3.48
N PHE A 94 -9.93 -0.12 -3.71
CA PHE A 94 -9.86 -0.64 -5.07
C PHE A 94 -11.29 -0.69 -5.63
N ASP A 95 -11.58 0.22 -6.53
CA ASP A 95 -12.80 0.27 -7.31
C ASP A 95 -12.70 -0.77 -8.46
N GLN A 96 -13.45 -1.86 -8.31
CA GLN A 96 -13.46 -2.96 -9.28
C GLN A 96 -14.12 -2.54 -10.60
N ASP A 97 -15.20 -1.76 -10.52
CA ASP A 97 -15.95 -1.30 -11.70
C ASP A 97 -15.08 -0.36 -12.53
N MET A 98 -14.40 0.57 -11.87
CA MET A 98 -13.43 1.45 -12.54
C MET A 98 -12.32 0.65 -13.20
N PHE A 99 -11.71 -0.31 -12.50
CA PHE A 99 -10.68 -1.17 -13.11
C PHE A 99 -11.22 -1.95 -14.32
N HIS A 100 -12.42 -2.51 -14.21
CA HIS A 100 -13.09 -3.24 -15.28
C HIS A 100 -13.24 -2.36 -16.53
N ASP A 101 -13.74 -1.13 -16.37
CA ASP A 101 -13.87 -0.17 -17.47
C ASP A 101 -12.53 0.11 -18.18
N TYR A 102 -11.43 0.23 -17.43
CA TYR A 102 -10.10 0.41 -18.01
C TYR A 102 -9.65 -0.78 -18.85
N VAL A 103 -9.91 -2.01 -18.41
CA VAL A 103 -9.55 -3.23 -19.16
C VAL A 103 -10.44 -3.38 -20.40
N VAL A 104 -11.76 -3.23 -20.26
CA VAL A 104 -12.70 -3.35 -21.39
C VAL A 104 -12.45 -2.27 -22.45
N ALA A 105 -12.00 -1.08 -22.06
CA ALA A 105 -11.62 -0.03 -23.00
C ALA A 105 -10.48 -0.44 -23.96
N HIS A 106 -9.66 -1.44 -23.62
CA HIS A 106 -8.66 -2.00 -24.53
C HIS A 106 -9.26 -2.96 -25.58
N GLY A 107 -10.49 -3.46 -25.37
CA GLY A 107 -11.22 -4.30 -26.33
C GLY A 107 -10.84 -5.80 -26.32
N TYR A 108 -10.24 -6.30 -25.24
CA TYR A 108 -9.75 -7.69 -25.11
C TYR A 108 -10.67 -8.60 -24.27
N GLY A 109 -11.92 -8.19 -24.03
CA GLY A 109 -12.85 -8.93 -23.17
C GLY A 109 -12.79 -8.52 -21.70
N GLU A 110 -13.44 -9.31 -20.84
CA GLU A 110 -13.56 -9.00 -19.42
C GLU A 110 -12.32 -9.45 -18.64
N PRO A 111 -11.91 -8.77 -17.55
CA PRO A 111 -10.82 -9.25 -16.70
C PRO A 111 -11.19 -10.59 -16.03
N SER A 112 -10.26 -11.54 -16.02
CA SER A 112 -10.40 -12.79 -15.24
C SER A 112 -10.25 -12.55 -13.73
N THR A 113 -10.59 -13.54 -12.90
CA THR A 113 -10.36 -13.49 -11.45
C THR A 113 -8.90 -13.20 -11.11
N GLU A 114 -7.95 -13.81 -11.81
CA GLU A 114 -6.52 -13.58 -11.62
C GLU A 114 -6.13 -12.13 -11.97
N ALA A 115 -6.77 -11.53 -12.97
CA ALA A 115 -6.58 -10.12 -13.30
C ALA A 115 -7.00 -9.20 -12.14
N TYR A 116 -8.13 -9.48 -11.47
CA TYR A 116 -8.55 -8.68 -10.32
C TYR A 116 -7.60 -8.82 -9.12
N GLU A 117 -7.11 -10.03 -8.83
CA GLU A 117 -6.14 -10.23 -7.75
C GLU A 117 -4.83 -9.49 -8.01
N LEU A 118 -4.33 -9.56 -9.26
CA LEU A 118 -3.16 -8.81 -9.70
C LEU A 118 -3.40 -7.30 -9.62
N ALA A 119 -4.56 -6.86 -10.10
CA ALA A 119 -4.92 -5.45 -10.15
C ALA A 119 -5.07 -4.83 -8.77
N GLU A 120 -5.74 -5.52 -7.85
CA GLU A 120 -5.82 -5.07 -6.47
C GLU A 120 -4.41 -4.98 -5.88
N LYS A 121 -3.59 -6.02 -6.01
CA LYS A 121 -2.20 -6.01 -5.52
C LYS A 121 -1.40 -4.82 -6.08
N TRP A 122 -1.48 -4.57 -7.38
CA TRP A 122 -0.72 -3.51 -8.05
C TRP A 122 -1.27 -2.11 -7.73
N PHE A 123 -2.57 -1.95 -7.59
CA PHE A 123 -3.20 -0.71 -7.13
C PHE A 123 -2.63 -0.30 -5.76
N TRP A 124 -2.46 -1.27 -4.87
CA TRP A 124 -1.85 -1.04 -3.56
C TRP A 124 -0.34 -0.84 -3.61
N GLN A 125 0.34 -1.42 -4.59
CA GLN A 125 1.71 -1.07 -4.95
C GLN A 125 1.81 0.29 -5.65
N GLY A 126 0.69 0.92 -5.99
CA GLY A 126 0.57 2.29 -6.49
C GLY A 126 0.64 2.50 -7.98
N HIS A 127 0.34 1.44 -8.73
CA HIS A 127 0.05 1.56 -10.15
C HIS A 127 -1.36 2.16 -10.31
N ASP A 128 -1.54 3.02 -11.31
CA ASP A 128 -2.86 3.50 -11.71
C ASP A 128 -3.59 2.45 -12.56
N TYR A 129 -4.91 2.61 -12.71
CA TYR A 129 -5.72 1.63 -13.44
C TYR A 129 -5.32 1.46 -14.91
N ALA A 130 -4.80 2.50 -15.58
CA ALA A 130 -4.35 2.38 -16.97
C ALA A 130 -3.10 1.50 -17.07
N VAL A 131 -2.13 1.68 -16.17
CA VAL A 131 -0.92 0.84 -16.11
C VAL A 131 -1.27 -0.61 -15.80
N ILE A 132 -2.18 -0.81 -14.85
CA ILE A 132 -2.62 -2.15 -14.45
C ILE A 132 -3.39 -2.84 -15.58
N ALA A 133 -4.32 -2.13 -16.22
CA ALA A 133 -5.10 -2.68 -17.34
C ALA A 133 -4.21 -3.05 -18.53
N ALA A 134 -3.24 -2.21 -18.87
CA ALA A 134 -2.26 -2.52 -19.91
C ALA A 134 -1.45 -3.79 -19.59
N GLU A 135 -1.05 -4.00 -18.33
CA GLU A 135 -0.35 -5.21 -17.90
C GLU A 135 -1.24 -6.45 -18.01
N VAL A 136 -2.51 -6.34 -17.60
CA VAL A 136 -3.50 -7.43 -17.68
C VAL A 136 -3.71 -7.87 -19.12
N VAL A 137 -3.89 -6.92 -20.04
CA VAL A 137 -4.02 -7.20 -21.48
C VAL A 137 -2.74 -7.80 -22.04
N ALA A 138 -1.58 -7.26 -21.68
CA ALA A 138 -0.29 -7.78 -22.14
C ALA A 138 0.00 -9.21 -21.66
N ARG A 139 -0.61 -9.63 -20.54
CA ARG A 139 -0.50 -10.99 -19.98
C ARG A 139 -1.61 -11.93 -20.41
N ASP A 140 -2.53 -11.48 -21.25
CA ASP A 140 -3.66 -12.28 -21.72
C ASP A 140 -4.54 -12.82 -20.55
N LEU A 141 -4.71 -11.99 -19.52
CA LEU A 141 -5.52 -12.32 -18.34
C LEU A 141 -7.00 -11.92 -18.50
N CYS A 142 -7.46 -11.72 -19.74
CA CYS A 142 -8.86 -11.45 -20.07
C CYS A 142 -9.58 -12.75 -20.45
N ILE A 143 -10.86 -12.83 -20.12
CA ILE A 143 -11.74 -13.89 -20.60
C ILE A 143 -12.25 -13.43 -21.97
N CYS A 144 -11.82 -14.12 -23.02
CA CYS A 144 -12.45 -14.02 -24.33
C CYS A 144 -13.58 -15.05 -24.38
N ASP A 145 -14.82 -14.60 -24.58
CA ASP A 145 -15.92 -15.48 -24.97
C ASP A 145 -15.69 -15.92 -26.42
N ASP A 146 -14.75 -16.84 -26.65
CA ASP A 146 -14.78 -17.68 -27.84
C ASP A 146 -15.86 -18.76 -27.60
N ASP A 147 -17.12 -18.36 -27.71
CA ASP A 147 -18.19 -19.26 -28.13
C ASP A 147 -17.93 -19.57 -29.61
N ASP A 148 -17.33 -20.73 -29.90
CA ASP A 148 -17.69 -21.63 -31.01
C ASP A 148 -16.64 -22.75 -31.14
N ASP A 149 -16.92 -23.92 -30.55
CA ASP A 149 -16.46 -25.20 -31.11
C ASP A 149 -17.67 -26.16 -31.13
N ASP A 150 -18.16 -26.38 -32.36
CA ASP A 150 -19.24 -27.27 -32.83
C ASP A 150 -19.20 -28.72 -32.27
#